data_AF-A0A1W0ABX7-F1
#
_entry.id   AF-A0A1W0ABX7-F1
#
_cell.length_a   1.000
_cell.length_b   1.000
_cell.length_c   1.000
_cell.angle_alpha   90.00
_cell.angle_beta   90.00
_cell.angle_gamma   90.00
#
_symmetry.space_group_name_H-M   'P 1'
#
loop_
_entity.id
_entity.type
_entity.pdbx_description
1 polymer ?
#
loop_
_entity_poly.entity_id
_entity_poly.type
_entity_poly.pdbx_seq_one_letter_code
_entity_poly.pdbx_strand_id
1 'polypeptide(L)'
;MLSMQQTIYYISTSPPLSCMCNNFSAKPFGLFSLMDEESMLAKGTDASLASKLYLRCSTHPRFSASPVQQGRGLFTVEHYAGKVEYTTEGMREKNKDELRQDIADLFQTETEVHSFTRLLCEAGLTHRQTRSNSPATLRRNESKRLNTSSVGGQFKAQLLHLMEMLQHTSPHYVRCIKPNDSATARVIDRDRVVEQLRCNGVLQAVQVARAGYPVRMLHEEFISRYTIVAKIGKRSGGINSIYAIVDNCLSHLPIQSSKSTSTMDFTSQCVARGIQLGVTKIFMRSPTFERLESLRREFIAVHQQFIGERLLGYFHRRRYVRYRKAVVAIQRAFRYQRQRTACATSLQAFARMVIARTYYIRLVRSVIYLQGCIRAKQQNAKLKYVLEGSNEDEMEDAWLDDIPETTYSELSPISSSGGDDEDIVRMTYVDGPQYGRASA
;
A
#
# COMPACT_ATOMS: atom_id res chain seq x y z
N MET A 1 16.98 -35.64 -20.02
CA MET A 1 16.33 -35.26 -21.29
C MET A 1 15.09 -34.44 -20.97
N LEU A 2 15.17 -33.11 -21.10
CA LEU A 2 14.09 -32.21 -21.56
C LEU A 2 14.51 -30.74 -21.33
N SER A 3 14.43 -29.98 -22.42
CA SER A 3 14.62 -28.52 -22.57
C SER A 3 16.03 -27.95 -22.80
N MET A 4 16.87 -28.67 -23.56
CA MET A 4 17.77 -28.02 -24.54
C MET A 4 17.06 -27.89 -25.89
N GLN A 5 15.88 -27.28 -25.92
CA GLN A 5 15.14 -27.06 -27.17
C GLN A 5 14.48 -25.69 -27.16
N GLN A 6 15.21 -24.71 -27.68
CA GLN A 6 14.69 -23.70 -28.59
C GLN A 6 15.90 -23.00 -29.21
N THR A 7 16.08 -23.23 -30.50
CA THR A 7 17.25 -22.88 -31.32
C THR A 7 17.50 -21.38 -31.27
N ILE A 8 18.43 -20.96 -30.41
CA ILE A 8 19.00 -19.62 -30.38
C ILE A 8 20.51 -19.83 -30.49
N TYR A 9 21.14 -19.17 -31.48
CA TYR A 9 22.59 -19.11 -31.62
C TYR A 9 23.19 -18.39 -30.39
N TYR A 10 23.40 -19.12 -29.31
CA TYR A 10 24.22 -18.66 -28.20
C TYR A 10 25.68 -18.94 -28.54
N ILE A 11 26.50 -17.88 -28.52
CA ILE A 11 27.94 -18.02 -28.40
C ILE A 11 28.18 -18.80 -27.10
N SER A 12 28.72 -20.01 -27.25
CA SER A 12 29.08 -20.90 -26.14
C SER A 12 30.10 -20.21 -25.24
N THR A 13 29.61 -19.48 -24.24
CA THR A 13 30.45 -19.09 -23.10
C THR A 13 30.53 -20.29 -22.18
N SER A 14 31.67 -20.98 -22.25
CA SER A 14 32.08 -22.10 -21.39
C SER A 14 31.57 -21.99 -19.94
N PRO A 15 30.98 -23.04 -19.33
CA PRO A 15 30.58 -22.99 -17.93
C PRO A 15 31.81 -23.22 -17.02
N PRO A 16 32.27 -22.25 -16.18
CA PRO A 16 33.53 -22.40 -15.45
C PRO A 16 33.38 -22.95 -14.02
N LEU A 17 32.16 -23.09 -13.48
CA LEU A 17 31.93 -23.29 -12.03
C LEU A 17 31.59 -24.73 -11.61
N SER A 18 31.08 -25.56 -12.52
CA SER A 18 30.64 -26.94 -12.21
C SER A 18 31.79 -27.83 -11.68
N CYS A 19 33.01 -27.60 -12.15
CA CYS A 19 34.14 -28.47 -11.85
C CYS A 19 34.75 -28.27 -10.44
N MET A 20 34.50 -27.16 -9.73
CA MET A 20 35.03 -26.98 -8.35
C MET A 20 34.23 -27.77 -7.32
N CYS A 21 32.90 -27.68 -7.40
CA CYS A 21 32.00 -28.43 -6.51
C CYS A 21 32.19 -29.94 -6.67
N ASN A 22 32.55 -30.40 -7.88
CA ASN A 22 32.93 -31.79 -8.11
C ASN A 22 34.20 -32.19 -7.33
N ASN A 23 35.21 -31.33 -7.16
CA ASN A 23 36.41 -31.72 -6.40
C ASN A 23 36.19 -31.85 -4.89
N PHE A 24 35.28 -31.06 -4.33
CA PHE A 24 34.96 -31.20 -2.90
C PHE A 24 34.01 -32.37 -2.65
N SER A 25 33.10 -32.66 -3.60
CA SER A 25 31.96 -33.55 -3.36
C SER A 25 31.91 -34.84 -4.17
N ALA A 26 32.77 -35.02 -5.19
CA ALA A 26 32.76 -36.23 -6.02
C ALA A 26 33.27 -37.45 -5.24
N LYS A 27 32.56 -38.57 -5.42
CA LYS A 27 33.08 -39.88 -5.04
C LYS A 27 33.81 -40.49 -6.24
N PRO A 28 34.92 -41.22 -6.04
CA PRO A 28 35.51 -41.59 -4.74
C PRO A 28 36.66 -40.67 -4.26
N PHE A 29 37.07 -39.63 -4.99
CA PHE A 29 38.32 -38.89 -4.74
C PHE A 29 38.17 -37.40 -4.37
N GLY A 30 37.02 -36.99 -3.83
CA GLY A 30 36.82 -35.61 -3.38
C GLY A 30 37.37 -35.34 -1.98
N LEU A 31 37.68 -34.08 -1.66
CA LEU A 31 38.26 -33.69 -0.36
C LEU A 31 37.44 -34.18 0.83
N PHE A 32 36.12 -33.97 0.82
CA PHE A 32 35.26 -34.44 1.92
C PHE A 32 35.22 -35.96 2.02
N SER A 33 35.31 -36.67 0.89
CA SER A 33 35.35 -38.14 0.88
C SER A 33 36.64 -38.68 1.51
N LEU A 34 37.78 -38.04 1.22
CA LEU A 34 39.07 -38.41 1.82
C LEU A 34 39.10 -38.08 3.32
N MET A 35 38.53 -36.93 3.71
CA MET A 35 38.38 -36.56 5.12
C MET A 35 37.50 -37.55 5.88
N ASP A 36 36.38 -37.98 5.29
CA ASP A 36 35.47 -38.95 5.90
C ASP A 36 36.14 -40.32 6.09
N GLU A 37 36.87 -40.79 5.07
CA GLU A 37 37.62 -42.04 5.12
C GLU A 37 38.69 -42.01 6.23
N GLU A 38 39.52 -40.97 6.28
CA GLU A 38 40.58 -40.82 7.30
C GLU A 38 40.02 -40.59 8.71
N SER A 39 38.86 -39.93 8.83
CA SER A 39 38.15 -39.79 10.11
C SER A 39 37.62 -41.12 10.64
N MET A 40 37.28 -42.09 9.79
CA MET A 40 36.82 -43.41 10.24
C MET A 40 37.95 -44.36 10.66
N LEU A 41 39.20 -44.09 10.24
CA LEU A 41 40.36 -44.91 10.56
C LEU A 41 40.82 -44.69 12.01
N ALA A 42 40.93 -45.79 12.77
CA ALA A 42 41.38 -45.75 14.18
C ALA A 42 42.81 -45.20 14.36
N LYS A 43 43.68 -45.42 13.37
CA LYS A 43 45.07 -44.92 13.32
C LYS A 43 45.29 -43.87 12.23
N GLY A 44 44.22 -43.25 11.71
CA GLY A 44 44.38 -42.13 10.79
C GLY A 44 45.20 -41.01 11.45
N THR A 45 45.75 -40.10 10.67
CA THR A 45 46.42 -38.88 11.14
C THR A 45 46.20 -37.76 10.14
N ASP A 46 46.32 -36.50 10.56
CA ASP A 46 46.22 -35.39 9.60
C ASP A 46 47.35 -35.45 8.55
N ALA A 47 48.51 -36.03 8.90
CA ALA A 47 49.62 -36.27 7.97
C ALA A 47 49.29 -37.35 6.91
N SER A 48 48.58 -38.42 7.29
CA SER A 48 48.11 -39.43 6.32
C SER A 48 47.03 -38.87 5.40
N LEU A 49 46.14 -38.02 5.92
CA LEU A 49 45.19 -37.25 5.12
C LEU A 49 45.90 -36.35 4.11
N ALA A 50 46.88 -35.54 4.55
CA ALA A 50 47.66 -34.67 3.68
C ALA A 50 48.36 -35.46 2.56
N SER A 51 49.01 -36.58 2.92
CA SER A 51 49.70 -37.45 1.96
C SER A 51 48.75 -38.02 0.90
N LYS A 52 47.58 -38.53 1.31
CA LYS A 52 46.55 -39.02 0.38
C LYS A 52 46.02 -37.91 -0.52
N LEU A 53 45.83 -36.73 0.04
CA LEU A 53 45.33 -35.55 -0.67
C LEU A 53 46.33 -35.09 -1.74
N TYR A 54 47.63 -35.01 -1.43
CA TYR A 54 48.66 -34.71 -2.43
C TYR A 54 48.74 -35.76 -3.52
N LEU A 55 48.66 -37.05 -3.16
CA LEU A 55 48.71 -38.14 -4.14
C LEU A 55 47.52 -38.11 -5.11
N ARG A 56 46.31 -37.81 -4.61
CA ARG A 56 45.07 -37.89 -5.41
C ARG A 56 44.70 -36.59 -6.12
N CYS A 57 45.02 -35.44 -5.55
CA CYS A 57 44.60 -34.13 -6.07
C CYS A 57 45.69 -33.36 -6.81
N SER A 58 46.97 -33.80 -6.77
CA SER A 58 48.09 -33.12 -7.46
C SER A 58 47.90 -32.92 -8.96
N THR A 59 47.13 -33.79 -9.63
CA THR A 59 46.87 -33.71 -11.07
C THR A 59 45.79 -32.68 -11.44
N HIS A 60 45.07 -32.13 -10.45
CA HIS A 60 43.95 -31.25 -10.73
C HIS A 60 44.40 -29.78 -10.92
N PRO A 61 43.97 -29.07 -11.99
CA PRO A 61 44.50 -27.73 -12.34
C PRO A 61 44.29 -26.64 -11.28
N ARG A 62 43.26 -26.77 -10.44
CA ARG A 62 42.95 -25.83 -9.33
C ARG A 62 43.46 -26.27 -7.96
N PHE A 63 44.27 -27.31 -7.91
CA PHE A 63 44.92 -27.77 -6.69
C PHE A 63 46.41 -27.53 -6.81
N SER A 64 47.03 -26.96 -5.78
CA SER A 64 48.48 -26.74 -5.76
C SER A 64 49.03 -26.90 -4.36
N ALA A 65 50.18 -27.56 -4.24
CA ALA A 65 50.91 -27.68 -2.98
C ALA A 65 52.41 -27.76 -3.31
N SER A 66 53.15 -26.69 -3.01
CA SER A 66 54.61 -26.66 -3.17
C SER A 66 55.29 -27.64 -2.19
N PRO A 67 56.53 -28.10 -2.46
CA PRO A 67 57.23 -29.02 -1.56
C PRO A 67 57.37 -28.47 -0.13
N VAL A 68 57.54 -27.16 0.02
CA VAL A 68 57.60 -26.49 1.33
C VAL A 68 56.25 -26.54 2.06
N GLN A 69 55.15 -26.33 1.33
CA GLN A 69 53.80 -26.46 1.87
C GLN A 69 53.48 -27.90 2.28
N GLN A 70 53.88 -28.89 1.46
CA GLN A 70 53.69 -30.30 1.78
C GLN A 70 54.39 -30.71 3.07
N GLY A 71 55.62 -30.24 3.30
CA GLY A 71 56.35 -30.46 4.55
C GLY A 71 55.69 -29.84 5.79
N ARG A 72 54.75 -28.90 5.61
CA ARG A 72 53.99 -28.23 6.68
C ARG A 72 52.53 -28.68 6.76
N GLY A 73 52.08 -29.62 5.92
CA GLY A 73 50.67 -30.01 5.85
C GLY A 73 49.74 -28.92 5.28
N LEU A 74 50.26 -28.08 4.38
CA LEU A 74 49.51 -27.00 3.74
C LEU A 74 49.14 -27.37 2.30
N PHE A 75 48.00 -26.88 1.82
CA PHE A 75 47.61 -26.98 0.41
C PHE A 75 46.84 -25.75 -0.03
N THR A 76 46.92 -25.42 -1.32
CA THR A 76 46.25 -24.26 -1.90
C THR A 76 45.19 -24.71 -2.91
N VAL A 77 43.97 -24.19 -2.76
CA VAL A 77 42.88 -24.37 -3.71
C VAL A 77 42.60 -23.06 -4.41
N GLU A 78 42.51 -23.09 -5.73
CA GLU A 78 42.10 -21.93 -6.52
C GLU A 78 40.56 -21.86 -6.57
N HIS A 79 40.00 -20.91 -5.82
CA HIS A 79 38.57 -20.60 -5.81
C HIS A 79 38.23 -19.54 -6.87
N TYR A 80 36.94 -19.38 -7.15
CA TYR A 80 36.46 -18.33 -8.06
C TYR A 80 36.88 -16.91 -7.62
N ALA A 81 37.11 -16.71 -6.32
CA ALA A 81 37.53 -15.44 -5.72
C ALA A 81 39.05 -15.32 -5.52
N GLY A 82 39.84 -16.33 -5.93
CA GLY A 82 41.29 -16.36 -5.77
C GLY A 82 41.80 -17.62 -5.08
N LYS A 83 43.13 -17.68 -4.90
CA LYS A 83 43.81 -18.81 -4.26
C LYS A 83 43.71 -18.71 -2.75
N VAL A 84 43.34 -19.81 -2.10
CA VAL A 84 43.24 -19.91 -0.64
C VAL A 84 44.10 -21.06 -0.16
N GLU A 85 44.98 -20.76 0.80
CA GLU A 85 45.79 -21.76 1.49
C GLU A 85 45.03 -22.33 2.68
N TYR A 86 45.07 -23.65 2.83
CA TYR A 86 44.44 -24.43 3.87
C TYR A 86 45.49 -25.26 4.61
N THR A 87 45.29 -25.45 5.91
CA THR A 87 46.04 -26.40 6.73
C THR A 87 45.24 -27.68 6.92
N THR A 88 45.92 -28.83 6.84
CA THR A 88 45.33 -30.14 7.18
C THR A 88 45.26 -30.38 8.68
N GLU A 89 45.96 -29.58 9.48
CA GLU A 89 45.99 -29.70 10.93
C GLU A 89 44.60 -29.51 11.56
N GLY A 90 44.17 -30.50 12.35
CA GLY A 90 42.88 -30.51 13.03
C GLY A 90 41.67 -30.72 12.11
N MET A 91 41.86 -30.98 10.81
CA MET A 91 40.75 -31.21 9.88
C MET A 91 39.96 -32.47 10.23
N ARG A 92 40.65 -33.56 10.60
CA ARG A 92 40.01 -34.84 10.91
C ARG A 92 39.15 -34.76 12.16
N GLU A 93 39.69 -34.16 13.22
CA GLU A 93 38.98 -34.00 14.50
C GLU A 93 37.73 -33.14 14.33
N LYS A 94 37.84 -32.00 13.63
CA LYS A 94 36.71 -31.15 13.29
C LYS A 94 35.65 -31.87 12.44
N ASN A 95 36.05 -32.78 11.55
CA ASN A 95 35.13 -33.53 10.71
C ASN A 95 34.38 -34.65 11.46
N LYS A 96 35.01 -35.22 12.50
CA LYS A 96 34.43 -36.27 13.33
C LYS A 96 33.25 -35.77 14.18
N ASP A 97 33.41 -34.60 14.78
CA ASP A 97 32.39 -34.00 15.66
C ASP A 97 31.86 -35.01 16.70
N GLU A 98 32.81 -35.75 17.30
CA GLU A 98 32.54 -36.81 18.25
C GLU A 98 32.17 -36.19 19.61
N LEU A 99 30.91 -36.38 20.03
CA LEU A 99 30.44 -36.07 21.37
C LEU A 99 30.49 -37.35 22.21
N ARG A 100 31.00 -37.25 23.44
CA ARG A 100 30.97 -38.37 24.40
C ARG A 100 29.53 -38.72 24.75
N GLN A 101 29.17 -39.99 24.56
CA GLN A 101 27.81 -40.48 24.80
C GLN A 101 27.41 -40.35 26.26
N ASP A 102 28.30 -40.66 27.20
CA ASP A 102 28.03 -40.56 28.64
C ASP A 102 27.57 -39.15 29.07
N ILE A 103 28.11 -38.11 28.42
CA ILE A 103 27.73 -36.72 28.67
C ILE A 103 26.34 -36.44 28.06
N ALA A 104 26.08 -36.93 26.85
CA ALA A 104 24.76 -36.80 26.22
C ALA A 104 23.68 -37.55 27.02
N ASP A 105 24.01 -38.71 27.58
CA ASP A 105 23.11 -39.55 28.37
C ASP A 105 22.84 -38.93 29.74
N LEU A 106 23.83 -38.26 30.35
CA LEU A 106 23.64 -37.46 31.57
C LEU A 106 22.58 -36.38 31.37
N PHE A 107 22.67 -35.61 30.27
CA PHE A 107 21.69 -34.55 29.98
C PHE A 107 20.32 -35.08 29.55
N GLN A 108 20.23 -36.32 29.04
CA GLN A 108 18.95 -36.98 28.73
C GLN A 108 18.27 -37.58 29.97
N THR A 109 19.05 -37.97 30.98
CA THR A 109 18.57 -38.59 32.22
C THR A 109 18.23 -37.57 33.31
N GLU A 110 18.44 -36.28 33.06
CA GLU A 110 17.95 -35.21 33.94
C GLU A 110 16.43 -35.33 34.14
N THR A 111 16.05 -35.38 35.41
CA THR A 111 14.68 -35.63 35.92
C THR A 111 13.80 -34.39 35.97
N GLU A 112 14.39 -33.21 35.85
CA GLU A 112 13.66 -31.94 35.76
C GLU A 112 12.87 -31.88 34.44
N VAL A 113 11.54 -32.03 34.55
CA VAL A 113 10.58 -32.16 33.42
C VAL A 113 10.57 -30.95 32.47
N HIS A 114 11.18 -29.82 32.88
CA HIS A 114 11.28 -28.59 32.10
C HIS A 114 12.73 -28.06 31.99
N SER A 115 13.74 -28.93 32.06
CA SER A 115 15.11 -28.46 31.86
C SER A 115 15.32 -28.09 30.37
N PHE A 116 15.66 -26.81 30.15
CA PHE A 116 16.04 -26.31 28.83
C PHE A 116 17.19 -27.13 28.22
N THR A 117 18.08 -27.66 29.08
CA THR A 117 19.18 -28.57 28.75
C THR A 117 18.71 -29.87 28.10
N ARG A 118 17.66 -30.50 28.66
CA ARG A 118 17.08 -31.72 28.09
C ARG A 118 16.43 -31.46 26.74
N LEU A 119 15.68 -30.36 26.61
CA LEU A 119 15.06 -29.97 25.33
C LEU A 119 16.10 -29.68 24.23
N LEU A 120 17.22 -29.03 24.57
CA LEU A 120 18.35 -28.83 23.65
C LEU A 120 19.01 -30.15 23.25
N CYS A 121 19.19 -31.07 24.20
CA CYS A 121 19.79 -32.37 23.94
C CYS A 121 18.89 -33.23 23.04
N GLU A 122 17.60 -33.29 23.33
CA GLU A 122 16.59 -33.98 22.49
C GLU A 122 16.54 -33.39 21.08
N ALA A 123 16.57 -32.06 20.92
CA ALA A 123 16.59 -31.40 19.62
C ALA A 123 17.89 -31.68 18.82
N GLY A 124 19.05 -31.71 19.49
CA GLY A 124 20.34 -32.03 18.86
C GLY A 124 20.47 -33.50 18.45
N LEU A 125 19.93 -34.43 19.26
CA LEU A 125 20.00 -35.87 19.03
C LEU A 125 18.98 -36.37 18.00
N THR A 126 17.76 -35.81 18.01
CA THR A 126 16.73 -36.11 16.99
C THR A 126 17.18 -35.70 15.59
N HIS A 127 17.97 -34.63 15.45
CA HIS A 127 18.56 -34.24 14.16
C HIS A 127 19.60 -35.25 13.63
N ARG A 128 20.30 -35.97 14.52
CA ARG A 128 21.24 -37.04 14.16
C ARG A 128 20.54 -38.35 13.79
N GLN A 129 19.43 -38.69 14.46
CA GLN A 129 18.71 -39.96 14.26
C GLN A 129 17.73 -39.94 13.07
N THR A 130 17.06 -38.81 12.81
CA THR A 130 16.02 -38.72 11.76
C THR A 130 16.55 -38.70 10.32
N ARG A 131 17.88 -38.57 10.13
CA ARG A 131 18.50 -38.47 8.80
C ARG A 131 19.07 -39.80 8.28
N SER A 132 18.99 -40.88 9.06
CA SER A 132 19.19 -42.25 8.55
C SER A 132 17.86 -42.79 7.98
N ASN A 133 17.37 -42.20 6.90
CA ASN A 133 16.28 -42.80 6.12
C ASN A 133 16.84 -43.94 5.27
N SER A 134 17.17 -45.05 5.92
CA SER A 134 17.17 -46.37 5.30
C SER A 134 15.93 -47.10 5.80
N PRO A 135 15.07 -47.63 4.92
CA PRO A 135 13.87 -48.35 5.33
C PRO A 135 14.27 -49.50 6.25
N ALA A 136 13.55 -49.64 7.36
CA ALA A 136 13.76 -50.65 8.36
C ALA A 136 13.50 -52.05 7.79
N THR A 137 14.47 -52.64 7.11
CA THR A 137 14.53 -54.08 6.87
C THR A 137 15.36 -54.70 7.97
N LEU A 138 14.66 -55.38 8.87
CA LEU A 138 15.10 -56.41 9.81
C LEU A 138 16.50 -56.98 9.53
N ARG A 139 17.55 -56.37 10.10
CA ARG A 139 18.81 -57.04 10.43
C ARG A 139 19.25 -56.62 11.82
N ARG A 140 18.75 -57.38 12.79
CA ARG A 140 19.24 -57.45 14.17
C ARG A 140 20.59 -58.19 14.12
N ASN A 141 21.63 -57.61 14.70
CA ASN A 141 23.01 -58.09 14.80
C ASN A 141 23.94 -57.66 13.66
N GLU A 142 24.25 -56.38 13.61
CA GLU A 142 25.64 -55.92 13.50
C GLU A 142 25.73 -54.57 14.21
N SER A 143 26.86 -54.34 14.86
CA SER A 143 27.17 -53.29 15.82
C SER A 143 26.49 -51.95 15.51
N LYS A 144 25.78 -51.39 16.50
CA LYS A 144 25.35 -49.97 16.55
C LYS A 144 26.58 -49.04 16.61
N ARG A 145 27.46 -49.10 15.62
CA ARG A 145 28.20 -47.92 15.20
C ARG A 145 27.16 -47.09 14.48
N LEU A 146 26.60 -46.13 15.21
CA LEU A 146 26.03 -44.93 14.59
C LEU A 146 26.96 -44.61 13.41
N ASN A 147 26.46 -44.71 12.18
CA ASN A 147 27.15 -44.10 11.05
C ASN A 147 27.19 -42.62 11.41
N THR A 148 28.30 -42.20 12.04
CA THR A 148 28.56 -40.82 12.40
C THR A 148 28.66 -40.10 11.06
N SER A 149 27.54 -39.53 10.62
CA SER A 149 27.56 -38.64 9.48
C SER A 149 28.57 -37.55 9.82
N SER A 150 29.71 -37.56 9.14
CA SER A 150 30.73 -36.55 9.34
C SER A 150 30.12 -35.16 9.13
N VAL A 151 30.76 -34.14 9.68
CA VAL A 151 30.33 -32.75 9.47
C VAL A 151 30.28 -32.43 7.97
N GLY A 152 31.29 -32.87 7.20
CA GLY A 152 31.32 -32.71 5.75
C GLY A 152 30.13 -33.37 5.04
N GLY A 153 29.76 -34.58 5.46
CA GLY A 153 28.60 -35.30 4.92
C GLY A 153 27.27 -34.60 5.23
N GLN A 154 27.09 -34.12 6.46
CA GLN A 154 25.89 -33.37 6.88
C GLN A 154 25.75 -32.04 6.13
N PHE A 155 26.85 -31.27 6.06
CA PHE A 155 26.90 -30.01 5.33
C PHE A 155 26.55 -30.20 3.85
N LYS A 156 27.14 -31.21 3.20
CA LYS A 156 26.83 -31.55 1.80
C LYS A 156 25.35 -31.89 1.61
N ALA A 157 24.76 -32.70 2.49
CA ALA A 157 23.36 -33.08 2.40
C ALA A 157 22.41 -31.87 2.55
N GLN A 158 22.69 -30.98 3.52
CA GLN A 158 21.92 -29.74 3.71
C GLN A 158 22.06 -28.80 2.50
N LEU A 159 23.28 -28.65 1.97
CA LEU A 159 23.54 -27.82 0.80
C LEU A 159 22.80 -28.34 -0.44
N LEU A 160 22.80 -29.65 -0.69
CA LEU A 160 22.08 -30.25 -1.81
C LEU A 160 20.56 -30.03 -1.70
N HIS A 161 20.00 -30.21 -0.50
CA HIS A 161 18.59 -29.94 -0.26
C HIS A 161 18.25 -28.46 -0.47
N LEU A 162 19.11 -27.53 -0.02
CA LEU A 162 18.93 -26.11 -0.29
C LEU A 162 18.99 -25.81 -1.80
N MET A 163 19.93 -26.42 -2.54
CA MET A 163 20.02 -26.24 -3.99
C MET A 163 18.77 -26.74 -4.71
N GLU A 164 18.20 -27.88 -4.30
CA GLU A 164 16.95 -28.42 -4.82
C GLU A 164 15.78 -27.44 -4.57
N MET A 165 15.63 -26.97 -3.33
CA MET A 165 14.63 -25.96 -2.98
C MET A 165 14.75 -24.70 -3.84
N LEU A 166 15.98 -24.20 -4.03
CA LEU A 166 16.23 -23.02 -4.86
C LEU A 166 15.91 -23.26 -6.35
N GLN A 167 16.17 -24.47 -6.87
CA GLN A 167 15.86 -24.82 -8.27
C GLN A 167 14.35 -24.83 -8.57
N HIS A 168 13.51 -25.04 -7.55
CA HIS A 168 12.04 -24.97 -7.68
C HIS A 168 11.48 -23.54 -7.56
N THR A 169 12.32 -22.53 -7.37
CA THR A 169 11.90 -21.13 -7.24
C THR A 169 12.40 -20.26 -8.39
N SER A 170 11.91 -19.02 -8.49
CA SER A 170 12.48 -17.99 -9.35
C SER A 170 13.51 -17.16 -8.56
N PRO A 171 14.82 -17.38 -8.75
CA PRO A 171 15.84 -16.72 -7.94
C PRO A 171 16.00 -15.25 -8.32
N HIS A 172 16.14 -14.40 -7.30
CA HIS A 172 16.53 -13.01 -7.44
C HIS A 172 17.87 -12.79 -6.74
N TYR A 173 18.83 -12.19 -7.44
CA TYR A 173 20.20 -12.04 -6.94
C TYR A 173 20.46 -10.60 -6.50
N VAL A 174 20.84 -10.41 -5.23
CA VAL A 174 21.42 -9.17 -4.72
C VAL A 174 22.90 -9.42 -4.44
N ARG A 175 23.78 -8.63 -5.06
CA ARG A 175 25.24 -8.78 -4.90
C ARG A 175 25.79 -7.61 -4.11
N CYS A 176 26.29 -7.90 -2.92
CA CYS A 176 26.94 -6.91 -2.05
C CYS A 176 28.41 -6.78 -2.44
N ILE A 177 28.93 -5.55 -2.43
CA ILE A 177 30.33 -5.24 -2.75
C ILE A 177 30.96 -4.53 -1.55
N LYS A 178 32.10 -5.03 -1.08
CA LYS A 178 32.86 -4.41 0.00
C LYS A 178 33.65 -3.22 -0.56
N PRO A 179 33.48 -1.99 -0.04
CA PRO A 179 34.09 -0.80 -0.64
C PRO A 179 35.58 -0.68 -0.33
N ASN A 180 36.05 -1.13 0.84
CA ASN A 180 37.46 -1.14 1.24
C ASN A 180 37.68 -2.18 2.34
N ASP A 181 38.91 -2.66 2.51
CA ASP A 181 39.25 -3.64 3.54
C ASP A 181 39.48 -3.05 4.93
N SER A 182 39.71 -1.74 5.03
CA SER A 182 39.93 -1.01 6.29
C SER A 182 38.64 -0.67 7.07
N ALA A 183 37.47 -1.08 6.56
CA ALA A 183 36.16 -0.79 7.13
C ALA A 183 35.89 0.72 7.33
N THR A 184 36.50 1.58 6.51
CA THR A 184 36.35 3.03 6.59
C THR A 184 35.14 3.50 5.80
N ALA A 185 34.31 4.36 6.39
CA ALA A 185 33.13 4.88 5.70
C ALA A 185 33.52 5.79 4.53
N ARG A 186 32.76 5.71 3.43
CA ARG A 186 32.90 6.57 2.22
C ARG A 186 34.23 6.50 1.48
N VAL A 187 35.11 5.57 1.84
CA VAL A 187 36.34 5.28 1.09
C VAL A 187 36.07 4.11 0.14
N ILE A 188 36.49 4.24 -1.12
CA ILE A 188 36.36 3.18 -2.12
C ILE A 188 37.75 2.83 -2.64
N ASP A 189 38.14 1.58 -2.43
CA ASP A 189 39.29 0.96 -3.09
C ASP A 189 38.82 0.41 -4.44
N ARG A 190 39.28 1.06 -5.52
CA ARG A 190 38.85 0.75 -6.88
C ARG A 190 39.32 -0.62 -7.33
N ASP A 191 40.57 -0.98 -7.03
CA ASP A 191 41.15 -2.25 -7.48
C ASP A 191 40.44 -3.41 -6.79
N ARG A 192 40.18 -3.26 -5.49
CA ARG A 192 39.44 -4.25 -4.70
C ARG A 192 37.99 -4.41 -5.16
N VAL A 193 37.33 -3.32 -5.55
CA VAL A 193 35.96 -3.39 -6.10
C VAL A 193 35.96 -4.05 -7.48
N VAL A 194 36.91 -3.72 -8.36
CA VAL A 194 37.01 -4.31 -9.70
C VAL A 194 37.26 -5.81 -9.63
N GLU A 195 38.15 -6.25 -8.74
CA GLU A 195 38.40 -7.67 -8.47
C GLU A 195 37.10 -8.39 -8.06
N GLN A 196 36.36 -7.83 -7.09
CA GLN A 196 35.07 -8.39 -6.66
C GLN A 196 34.06 -8.48 -7.82
N LEU A 197 33.96 -7.46 -8.67
CA LEU A 197 33.05 -7.47 -9.82
C LEU A 197 33.39 -8.56 -10.83
N ARG A 198 34.68 -8.81 -11.06
CA ARG A 198 35.18 -9.89 -11.93
C ARG A 198 34.90 -11.26 -11.32
N CYS A 199 35.27 -11.49 -10.05
CA CYS A 199 35.07 -12.77 -9.37
C CYS A 199 33.58 -13.14 -9.23
N ASN A 200 32.72 -12.16 -8.92
CA ASN A 200 31.28 -12.41 -8.88
C ASN A 200 30.69 -12.69 -10.28
N GLY A 201 31.40 -12.40 -11.36
CA GLY A 201 30.90 -12.56 -12.72
C GLY A 201 29.87 -11.50 -13.12
N VAL A 202 29.90 -10.32 -12.47
CA VAL A 202 28.93 -9.23 -12.74
C VAL A 202 29.10 -8.73 -14.18
N LEU A 203 30.35 -8.57 -14.63
CA LEU A 203 30.65 -8.05 -15.96
C LEU A 203 30.14 -8.98 -17.06
N GLN A 204 30.35 -10.29 -16.91
CA GLN A 204 29.88 -11.32 -17.82
C GLN A 204 28.35 -11.40 -17.81
N ALA A 205 27.72 -11.32 -16.63
CA ALA A 205 26.26 -11.29 -16.52
C ALA A 205 25.65 -10.08 -17.24
N VAL A 206 26.26 -8.89 -17.10
CA VAL A 206 25.83 -7.68 -17.82
C VAL A 206 26.03 -7.84 -19.33
N GLN A 207 27.15 -8.41 -19.78
CA GLN A 207 27.38 -8.67 -21.20
C GLN A 207 26.35 -9.63 -21.79
N VAL A 208 26.05 -10.73 -21.11
CA VAL A 208 25.00 -11.69 -21.51
C VAL A 208 23.62 -11.02 -21.51
N ALA A 209 23.31 -10.19 -20.51
CA ALA A 209 22.06 -9.45 -20.45
C ALA A 209 21.90 -8.44 -21.59
N ARG A 210 23.00 -7.77 -21.99
CA ARG A 210 23.00 -6.78 -23.09
C ARG A 210 22.95 -7.42 -24.47
N ALA A 211 23.65 -8.54 -24.68
CA ALA A 211 23.69 -9.23 -25.96
C ALA A 211 22.45 -10.12 -26.18
N GLY A 212 21.91 -10.65 -25.08
CA GLY A 212 20.78 -11.57 -25.08
C GLY A 212 19.41 -10.89 -25.08
N TYR A 213 18.40 -11.72 -24.85
CA TYR A 213 17.01 -11.33 -24.70
C TYR A 213 16.54 -11.64 -23.27
N PRO A 214 16.71 -10.70 -22.32
CA PRO A 214 16.41 -10.94 -20.92
C PRO A 214 14.91 -11.12 -20.66
N VAL A 215 14.05 -10.49 -21.47
CA VAL A 215 12.60 -10.61 -21.32
C VAL A 215 12.10 -11.76 -22.17
N ARG A 216 11.42 -12.72 -21.53
CA ARG A 216 10.82 -13.90 -22.16
C ARG A 216 9.35 -13.95 -21.79
N MET A 217 8.48 -13.96 -22.78
CA MET A 217 7.03 -13.89 -22.59
C MET A 217 6.36 -14.98 -23.41
N LEU A 218 5.31 -15.61 -22.87
CA LEU A 218 4.50 -16.54 -23.66
C LEU A 218 3.75 -15.80 -24.77
N HIS A 219 3.46 -16.47 -25.88
CA HIS A 219 2.69 -15.86 -26.97
C HIS A 219 1.33 -15.33 -26.48
N GLU A 220 0.61 -16.12 -25.67
CA GLU A 220 -0.70 -15.73 -25.12
C GLU A 220 -0.63 -14.48 -24.23
N GLU A 221 0.40 -14.40 -23.37
CA GLU A 221 0.63 -13.25 -22.51
C GLU A 221 0.94 -12.00 -23.32
N PHE A 222 1.79 -12.13 -24.35
CA PHE A 222 2.14 -11.02 -25.25
C PHE A 222 0.92 -10.50 -26.00
N ILE A 223 0.10 -11.40 -26.55
CA ILE A 223 -1.14 -11.05 -27.25
C ILE A 223 -2.06 -10.29 -26.32
N SER A 224 -2.39 -10.85 -25.15
CA SER A 224 -3.27 -10.22 -24.17
C SER A 224 -2.79 -8.82 -23.76
N ARG A 225 -1.47 -8.69 -23.53
CA ARG A 225 -0.86 -7.46 -23.02
C ARG A 225 -0.73 -6.34 -24.06
N TYR A 226 -0.36 -6.67 -25.30
CA TYR A 226 -0.02 -5.67 -26.33
C TYR A 226 -1.08 -5.52 -27.42
N THR A 227 -2.20 -6.26 -27.38
CA THR A 227 -3.34 -6.04 -28.29
C THR A 227 -3.83 -4.58 -28.26
N ILE A 228 -3.80 -3.92 -27.10
CA ILE A 228 -4.20 -2.51 -26.98
C ILE A 228 -3.22 -1.55 -27.65
N VAL A 229 -1.93 -1.91 -27.73
CA VAL A 229 -0.90 -1.12 -28.41
C VAL A 229 -0.97 -1.35 -29.92
N ALA A 230 -1.29 -2.58 -30.36
CA ALA A 230 -1.34 -2.96 -31.77
C ALA A 230 -2.54 -2.38 -32.55
N LYS A 231 -3.57 -1.84 -31.88
CA LYS A 231 -4.85 -1.44 -32.50
C LYS A 231 -4.86 -0.08 -33.23
N ILE A 232 -3.74 0.37 -33.81
CA ILE A 232 -3.65 1.65 -34.54
C ILE A 232 -3.32 1.50 -36.03
N GLY A 233 -3.09 0.28 -36.53
CA GLY A 233 -2.87 0.02 -37.97
C GLY A 233 -4.09 -0.61 -38.66
N LYS A 234 -4.69 0.06 -39.66
CA LYS A 234 -5.65 -0.55 -40.58
C LYS A 234 -4.98 -1.66 -41.39
N ARG A 235 -5.07 -2.93 -40.98
CA ARG A 235 -4.98 -4.07 -41.91
C ARG A 235 -5.89 -5.22 -41.48
N SER A 236 -6.67 -5.67 -42.45
CA SER A 236 -7.56 -6.83 -42.43
C SER A 236 -6.74 -8.12 -42.48
N GLY A 237 -6.65 -8.81 -41.35
CA GLY A 237 -6.02 -10.13 -41.22
C GLY A 237 -6.08 -10.55 -39.76
N GLY A 238 -6.49 -11.79 -39.48
CA GLY A 238 -6.96 -12.25 -38.17
C GLY A 238 -6.23 -11.65 -36.95
N ILE A 239 -7.01 -10.98 -36.08
CA ILE A 239 -6.59 -10.26 -34.86
C ILE A 239 -5.86 -11.17 -33.84
N ASN A 240 -5.88 -12.49 -34.04
CA ASN A 240 -5.36 -13.47 -33.10
C ASN A 240 -4.01 -14.09 -33.51
N SER A 241 -3.41 -13.67 -34.63
CA SER A 241 -2.08 -14.15 -35.00
C SER A 241 -0.98 -13.34 -34.31
N ILE A 242 -0.08 -14.02 -33.60
CA ILE A 242 1.08 -13.40 -32.93
C ILE A 242 1.90 -12.54 -33.89
N TYR A 243 2.03 -12.97 -35.15
CA TYR A 243 2.76 -12.27 -36.20
C TYR A 243 2.13 -10.91 -36.53
N ALA A 244 0.80 -10.82 -36.57
CA ALA A 244 0.09 -9.57 -36.88
C ALA A 244 0.22 -8.54 -35.75
N ILE A 245 0.14 -8.98 -34.49
CA ILE A 245 0.30 -8.09 -33.34
C ILE A 245 1.75 -7.59 -33.27
N VAL A 246 2.72 -8.48 -33.46
CA VAL A 246 4.14 -8.09 -33.49
C VAL A 246 4.39 -7.11 -34.63
N ASP A 247 3.91 -7.36 -35.85
CA ASP A 247 4.07 -6.46 -37.00
C ASP A 247 3.55 -5.04 -36.71
N ASN A 248 2.34 -4.93 -36.14
CA ASN A 248 1.79 -3.65 -35.73
C ASN A 248 2.64 -2.97 -34.65
N CYS A 249 3.14 -3.73 -33.68
CA CYS A 249 4.07 -3.22 -32.66
C CYS A 249 5.42 -2.77 -33.24
N LEU A 250 5.93 -3.42 -34.31
CA LEU A 250 7.20 -3.05 -34.95
C LEU A 250 7.16 -1.63 -35.51
N SER A 251 6.00 -1.14 -35.96
CA SER A 251 5.84 0.22 -36.48
C SER A 251 6.17 1.31 -35.46
N HIS A 252 5.99 1.03 -34.17
CA HIS A 252 6.24 1.98 -33.08
C HIS A 252 7.64 1.86 -32.45
N LEU A 253 8.47 0.94 -32.95
CA LEU A 253 9.76 0.60 -32.37
C LEU A 253 10.93 1.14 -33.23
N PRO A 254 11.93 1.81 -32.62
CA PRO A 254 13.10 2.29 -33.34
C PRO A 254 13.98 1.12 -33.80
N ILE A 255 14.64 1.31 -34.93
CA ILE A 255 15.59 0.34 -35.48
C ILE A 255 16.88 0.39 -34.66
N GLN A 256 17.28 -0.73 -34.06
CA GLN A 256 18.48 -0.84 -33.22
C GLN A 256 19.71 -1.37 -33.98
N SER A 257 19.56 -1.73 -35.26
CA SER A 257 20.60 -2.32 -36.12
C SER A 257 20.69 -1.56 -37.44
N SER A 258 21.89 -1.08 -37.80
CA SER A 258 22.17 -0.21 -38.97
C SER A 258 22.12 -0.88 -40.34
N LYS A 259 21.63 -2.13 -40.46
CA LYS A 259 21.54 -2.82 -41.75
C LYS A 259 20.23 -2.47 -42.48
N SER A 260 20.36 -2.02 -43.72
CA SER A 260 19.29 -1.52 -44.60
C SER A 260 18.07 -2.46 -44.67
N THR A 261 16.89 -1.90 -44.40
CA THR A 261 15.66 -2.63 -44.03
C THR A 261 14.74 -3.02 -45.20
N SER A 262 14.99 -2.57 -46.43
CA SER A 262 13.99 -2.67 -47.52
C SER A 262 13.81 -4.07 -48.13
N THR A 263 14.69 -5.04 -47.85
CA THR A 263 14.64 -6.41 -48.42
C THR A 263 14.78 -7.51 -47.36
N MET A 264 14.44 -7.22 -46.10
CA MET A 264 14.61 -8.18 -45.01
C MET A 264 13.32 -8.95 -44.69
N ASP A 265 13.46 -10.28 -44.56
CA ASP A 265 12.42 -11.18 -44.03
C ASP A 265 11.86 -10.68 -42.70
N PHE A 266 10.60 -10.99 -42.41
CA PHE A 266 9.89 -10.55 -41.18
C PHE A 266 10.66 -10.85 -39.89
N THR A 267 11.31 -12.02 -39.82
CA THR A 267 12.17 -12.43 -38.70
C THR A 267 13.37 -11.49 -38.52
N SER A 268 14.04 -11.12 -39.62
CA SER A 268 15.17 -10.20 -39.61
C SER A 268 14.75 -8.79 -39.19
N GLN A 269 13.55 -8.34 -39.58
CA GLN A 269 12.99 -7.06 -39.12
C GLN A 269 12.68 -7.06 -37.62
N CYS A 270 12.18 -8.18 -37.08
CA CYS A 270 11.96 -8.34 -35.64
C CYS A 270 13.29 -8.23 -34.88
N VAL A 271 14.32 -8.97 -35.32
CA VAL A 271 15.64 -8.97 -34.67
C VAL A 271 16.27 -7.58 -34.71
N ALA A 272 16.15 -6.87 -35.82
CA ALA A 272 16.66 -5.50 -35.96
C ALA A 272 16.03 -4.51 -34.96
N ARG A 273 14.80 -4.79 -34.49
CA ARG A 273 14.10 -4.00 -33.46
C ARG A 273 14.18 -4.62 -32.06
N GLY A 274 14.99 -5.68 -31.88
CA GLY A 274 15.23 -6.31 -30.59
C GLY A 274 14.14 -7.30 -30.14
N ILE A 275 13.39 -7.87 -31.08
CA ILE A 275 12.41 -8.94 -30.85
C ILE A 275 12.84 -10.21 -31.59
N GLN A 276 12.77 -11.36 -30.93
CA GLN A 276 12.96 -12.66 -31.56
C GLN A 276 11.77 -13.57 -31.22
N LEU A 277 11.18 -14.18 -32.25
CA LEU A 277 10.07 -15.11 -32.11
C LEU A 277 10.61 -16.54 -31.95
N GLY A 278 10.22 -17.18 -30.86
CA GLY A 278 10.38 -18.61 -30.66
C GLY A 278 9.12 -19.39 -31.06
N VAL A 279 9.12 -20.68 -30.77
CA VAL A 279 7.95 -21.55 -31.06
C VAL A 279 6.78 -21.22 -30.13
N THR A 280 7.06 -21.05 -28.82
CA THR A 280 6.03 -20.82 -27.79
C THR A 280 6.18 -19.49 -27.05
N LYS A 281 7.30 -18.80 -27.24
CA LYS A 281 7.71 -17.63 -26.48
C LYS A 281 8.28 -16.55 -27.38
N ILE A 282 8.03 -15.31 -27.01
CA ILE A 282 8.70 -14.13 -27.55
C ILE A 282 9.86 -13.74 -26.63
N PHE A 283 10.97 -13.39 -27.26
CA PHE A 283 12.19 -12.94 -26.61
C PHE A 283 12.40 -11.46 -26.97
N MET A 284 12.54 -10.59 -25.97
CA MET A 284 12.71 -9.15 -26.17
C MET A 284 13.95 -8.64 -25.44
N ARG A 285 14.60 -7.65 -26.05
CA ARG A 285 15.62 -6.83 -25.38
C ARG A 285 14.95 -5.84 -24.44
N SER A 286 15.63 -5.46 -23.35
CA SER A 286 15.08 -4.52 -22.36
C SER A 286 14.59 -3.19 -22.96
N PRO A 287 15.36 -2.52 -23.85
CA PRO A 287 14.91 -1.23 -24.42
C PRO A 287 13.63 -1.36 -25.24
N THR A 288 13.48 -2.46 -25.97
CA THR A 288 12.30 -2.75 -26.78
C THR A 288 11.08 -3.01 -25.89
N PHE A 289 11.25 -3.80 -24.83
CA PHE A 289 10.21 -4.06 -23.84
C PHE A 289 9.77 -2.79 -23.11
N GLU A 290 10.71 -1.98 -22.63
CA GLU A 290 10.44 -0.71 -21.96
C GLU A 290 9.66 0.26 -22.85
N ARG A 291 9.98 0.29 -24.15
CA ARG A 291 9.25 1.11 -25.13
C ARG A 291 7.82 0.62 -25.35
N LEU A 292 7.60 -0.69 -25.46
CA LEU A 292 6.24 -1.23 -25.55
C LEU A 292 5.44 -0.96 -24.28
N GLU A 293 6.06 -1.06 -23.10
CA GLU A 293 5.41 -0.71 -21.83
C GLU A 293 5.13 0.80 -21.69
N SER A 294 5.96 1.68 -22.25
CA SER A 294 5.67 3.12 -22.24
C SER A 294 4.43 3.43 -23.08
N LEU A 295 4.36 2.91 -24.31
CA LEU A 295 3.22 3.08 -25.21
C LEU A 295 1.93 2.51 -24.60
N ARG A 296 2.04 1.34 -23.98
CA ARG A 296 0.92 0.72 -23.26
C ARG A 296 0.41 1.61 -22.12
N ARG A 297 1.31 2.17 -21.32
CA ARG A 297 0.97 3.08 -20.22
C ARG A 297 0.32 4.36 -20.72
N GLU A 298 0.83 4.96 -21.79
CA GLU A 298 0.24 6.15 -22.42
C GLU A 298 -1.19 5.89 -22.89
N PHE A 299 -1.41 4.77 -23.60
CA PHE A 299 -2.75 4.40 -24.08
C PHE A 299 -3.73 4.16 -22.92
N ILE A 300 -3.29 3.46 -21.88
CA ILE A 300 -4.10 3.21 -20.68
C ILE A 300 -4.43 4.52 -19.98
N ALA A 301 -3.46 5.44 -19.84
CA ALA A 301 -3.66 6.71 -19.16
C ALA A 301 -4.76 7.56 -19.81
N VAL A 302 -4.81 7.62 -21.14
CA VAL A 302 -5.87 8.32 -21.88
C VAL A 302 -7.26 7.75 -21.56
N HIS A 303 -7.40 6.42 -21.56
CA HIS A 303 -8.67 5.77 -21.27
C HIS A 303 -9.05 5.88 -19.79
N GLN A 304 -8.07 5.79 -18.90
CA GLN A 304 -8.26 6.02 -17.47
C GLN A 304 -8.77 7.43 -17.19
N GLN A 305 -8.22 8.45 -17.86
CA GLN A 305 -8.70 9.82 -17.75
C GLN A 305 -10.16 9.93 -18.22
N PHE A 306 -10.49 9.39 -19.40
CA PHE A 306 -11.85 9.44 -19.93
C PHE A 306 -12.88 8.78 -19.00
N ILE A 307 -12.56 7.58 -18.48
CA ILE A 307 -13.41 6.88 -17.50
C ILE A 307 -13.50 7.69 -16.21
N GLY A 308 -12.38 8.20 -15.72
CA GLY A 308 -12.28 9.00 -14.50
C GLY A 308 -13.15 10.26 -14.55
N GLU A 309 -13.06 11.05 -15.61
CA GLU A 309 -13.87 12.26 -15.81
C GLU A 309 -15.36 11.93 -15.83
N ARG A 310 -15.76 10.83 -16.49
CA ARG A 310 -17.16 10.42 -16.56
C ARG A 310 -17.70 9.98 -15.20
N LEU A 311 -16.91 9.22 -14.43
CA LEU A 311 -17.26 8.76 -13.09
C LEU A 311 -17.34 9.94 -12.11
N LEU A 312 -16.36 10.84 -12.13
CA LEU A 312 -16.38 12.05 -11.31
C LEU A 312 -17.62 12.90 -11.63
N GLY A 313 -17.92 13.11 -12.91
CA GLY A 313 -19.12 13.82 -13.35
C GLY A 313 -20.41 13.16 -12.84
N TYR A 314 -20.49 11.83 -12.87
CA TYR A 314 -21.63 11.09 -12.31
C TYR A 314 -21.78 11.33 -10.79
N PHE A 315 -20.69 11.22 -10.02
CA PHE A 315 -20.73 11.43 -8.58
C PHE A 315 -21.08 12.87 -8.21
N HIS A 316 -20.48 13.87 -8.88
CA HIS A 316 -20.78 15.29 -8.68
C HIS A 316 -22.24 15.60 -9.00
N ARG A 317 -22.78 15.10 -10.13
CA ARG A 317 -24.18 15.30 -10.50
C ARG A 317 -25.12 14.68 -9.47
N ARG A 318 -24.84 13.45 -9.01
CA ARG A 318 -25.65 12.77 -7.99
C ARG A 318 -25.63 13.50 -6.65
N ARG A 319 -24.49 14.10 -6.27
CA ARG A 319 -24.37 14.94 -5.07
C ARG A 319 -25.13 16.26 -5.22
N TYR A 320 -24.98 16.95 -6.35
CA TYR A 320 -25.70 18.18 -6.66
C TYR A 320 -27.22 18.01 -6.61
N VAL A 321 -27.75 16.96 -7.24
CA VAL A 321 -29.20 16.69 -7.24
C VAL A 321 -29.72 16.44 -5.82
N ARG A 322 -28.95 15.74 -4.97
CA ARG A 322 -29.30 15.56 -3.55
C ARG A 322 -29.36 16.90 -2.80
N TYR A 323 -28.33 17.74 -2.95
CA TYR A 323 -28.32 19.06 -2.30
C TYR A 323 -29.43 19.98 -2.81
N ARG A 324 -29.68 20.00 -4.12
CA ARG A 324 -30.78 20.79 -4.70
C ARG A 324 -32.13 20.38 -4.12
N LYS A 325 -32.40 19.08 -4.00
CA LYS A 325 -33.65 18.58 -3.38
C LYS A 325 -33.79 19.04 -1.92
N ALA A 326 -32.71 18.96 -1.13
CA ALA A 326 -32.71 19.43 0.26
C ALA A 326 -32.94 20.94 0.37
N VAL A 327 -32.26 21.75 -0.44
CA VAL A 327 -32.43 23.21 -0.47
C VAL A 327 -33.86 23.59 -0.86
N VAL A 328 -34.42 22.98 -1.89
CA VAL A 328 -35.82 23.26 -2.29
C VAL A 328 -36.81 22.88 -1.19
N ALA A 329 -36.58 21.77 -0.48
CA ALA A 329 -37.43 21.37 0.65
C ALA A 329 -37.40 22.42 1.78
N ILE A 330 -36.22 22.89 2.17
CA ILE A 330 -36.04 23.94 3.19
C ILE A 330 -36.69 25.25 2.74
N GLN A 331 -36.46 25.68 1.50
CA GLN A 331 -37.05 26.91 0.95
C GLN A 331 -38.58 26.85 0.93
N ARG A 332 -39.17 25.69 0.60
CA ARG A 332 -40.62 25.49 0.64
C ARG A 332 -41.16 25.63 2.06
N ALA A 333 -40.52 24.98 3.04
CA ALA A 333 -40.91 25.09 4.45
C ALA A 333 -40.83 26.53 4.96
N PHE A 334 -39.76 27.26 4.62
CA PHE A 334 -39.59 28.66 5.01
C PHE A 334 -40.66 29.58 4.40
N ARG A 335 -40.93 29.45 3.09
CA ARG A 335 -41.99 30.22 2.42
C ARG A 335 -43.35 29.95 3.03
N TYR A 336 -43.66 28.68 3.34
CA TYR A 336 -44.90 28.30 4.00
C TYR A 336 -45.03 28.93 5.39
N GLN A 337 -43.98 28.84 6.22
CA GLN A 337 -44.00 29.44 7.56
C GLN A 337 -44.19 30.96 7.50
N ARG A 338 -43.51 31.65 6.58
CA ARG A 338 -43.68 33.10 6.36
C ARG A 338 -45.10 33.46 5.94
N GLN A 339 -45.73 32.68 5.06
CA GLN A 339 -47.12 32.91 4.69
C GLN A 339 -48.05 32.70 5.88
N ARG A 340 -47.80 31.65 6.69
CA ARG A 340 -48.59 31.35 7.89
C ARG A 340 -48.53 32.47 8.93
N THR A 341 -47.35 33.05 9.17
CA THR A 341 -47.21 34.20 10.08
C THR A 341 -47.86 35.47 9.52
N ALA A 342 -47.78 35.71 8.21
CA ALA A 342 -48.49 36.82 7.55
C ALA A 342 -50.02 36.70 7.66
N CYS A 343 -50.57 35.49 7.46
CA CYS A 343 -52.00 35.23 7.65
C CYS A 343 -52.41 35.41 9.12
N ALA A 344 -51.61 34.90 10.07
CA ALA A 344 -51.88 35.05 11.50
C ALA A 344 -51.88 36.50 11.95
N THR A 345 -50.90 37.31 11.52
CA THR A 345 -50.83 38.75 11.82
C THR A 345 -52.01 39.52 11.21
N SER A 346 -52.42 39.19 9.99
CA SER A 346 -53.60 39.78 9.34
C SER A 346 -54.89 39.47 10.10
N LEU A 347 -55.07 38.22 10.53
CA LEU A 347 -56.23 37.79 11.32
C LEU A 347 -56.24 38.45 12.71
N GLN A 348 -55.09 38.52 13.37
CA GLN A 348 -54.94 39.19 14.66
C GLN A 348 -55.24 40.70 14.56
N ALA A 349 -54.75 41.36 13.51
CA ALA A 349 -55.03 42.78 13.26
C ALA A 349 -56.52 43.03 13.02
N PHE A 350 -57.18 42.18 12.22
CA PHE A 350 -58.62 42.25 12.00
C PHE A 350 -59.41 42.04 13.29
N ALA A 351 -59.06 41.03 14.09
CA ALA A 351 -59.70 40.75 15.37
C ALA A 351 -59.56 41.94 16.35
N ARG A 352 -58.35 42.51 16.48
CA ARG A 352 -58.10 43.71 17.31
C ARG A 352 -58.93 44.90 16.85
N MET A 353 -59.03 45.14 15.54
CA MET A 353 -59.85 46.21 14.97
C MET A 353 -61.35 46.02 15.27
N VAL A 354 -61.88 44.81 15.09
CA VAL A 354 -63.30 44.50 15.40
C VAL A 354 -63.60 44.71 16.88
N ILE A 355 -62.73 44.24 17.78
CA ILE A 355 -62.89 44.42 19.23
C ILE A 355 -62.88 45.91 19.59
N ALA A 356 -61.90 46.69 19.10
CA ALA A 356 -61.81 48.12 19.37
C ALA A 356 -63.04 48.88 18.82
N ARG A 357 -63.46 48.58 17.58
CA ARG A 357 -64.61 49.21 16.93
C ARG A 357 -65.92 48.90 17.66
N THR A 358 -66.12 47.65 18.08
CA THR A 358 -67.33 47.25 18.82
C THR A 358 -67.40 47.92 20.19
N TYR A 359 -66.27 48.04 20.90
CA TYR A 359 -66.18 48.80 22.15
C TYR A 359 -66.51 50.28 21.95
N TYR A 360 -65.89 50.93 20.96
CA TYR A 360 -66.12 52.34 20.64
C TYR A 360 -67.59 52.62 20.26
N ILE A 361 -68.18 51.81 19.38
CA ILE A 361 -69.59 51.96 18.98
C ILE A 361 -70.53 51.79 20.18
N ARG A 362 -70.25 50.83 21.08
CA ARG A 362 -71.02 50.66 22.32
C ARG A 362 -70.93 51.91 23.19
N LEU A 363 -69.73 52.44 23.40
CA LEU A 363 -69.51 53.65 24.20
C LEU A 363 -70.24 54.86 23.60
N VAL A 364 -70.10 55.11 22.29
CA VAL A 364 -70.80 56.21 21.60
C VAL A 364 -72.32 56.05 21.69
N ARG A 365 -72.85 54.85 21.51
CA ARG A 365 -74.30 54.60 21.68
C ARG A 365 -74.76 54.89 23.10
N SER A 366 -74.00 54.50 24.12
CA SER A 366 -74.30 54.82 25.52
C SER A 366 -74.27 56.33 25.77
N VAL A 367 -73.29 57.06 25.23
CA VAL A 367 -73.20 58.53 25.36
C VAL A 367 -74.36 59.23 24.67
N ILE A 368 -74.69 58.86 23.43
CA ILE A 368 -75.82 59.44 22.68
C ILE A 368 -77.14 59.18 23.42
N TYR A 369 -77.32 57.97 23.96
CA TYR A 369 -78.49 57.63 24.78
C TYR A 369 -78.58 58.53 26.03
N LEU A 370 -77.48 58.67 26.77
CA LEU A 370 -77.41 59.51 27.96
C LEU A 370 -77.71 60.98 27.63
N GLN A 371 -77.09 61.52 26.57
CA GLN A 371 -77.36 62.87 26.08
C GLN A 371 -78.83 63.06 25.66
N GLY A 372 -79.43 62.05 25.03
CA GLY A 372 -80.86 62.04 24.69
C GLY A 372 -81.75 62.11 25.93
N CYS A 373 -81.46 61.31 26.96
CA CYS A 373 -82.17 61.38 28.24
C CYS A 373 -82.02 62.74 28.93
N ILE A 374 -80.82 63.31 28.93
CA ILE A 374 -80.57 64.65 29.51
C ILE A 374 -81.37 65.72 28.76
N ARG A 375 -81.32 65.73 27.42
CA ARG A 375 -82.09 66.71 26.62
C ARG A 375 -83.60 66.55 26.81
N ALA A 376 -84.11 65.32 26.93
CA ALA A 376 -85.52 65.06 27.20
C ALA A 376 -85.93 65.56 28.59
N LYS A 377 -85.11 65.32 29.63
CA LYS A 377 -85.31 65.92 30.96
C LYS A 377 -85.29 67.45 30.88
N GLN A 378 -84.33 68.02 30.14
CA GLN A 378 -84.22 69.46 29.98
C GLN A 378 -85.50 70.04 29.35
N GLN A 379 -86.00 69.40 28.30
CA GLN A 379 -87.20 69.84 27.61
C GLN A 379 -88.45 69.68 28.49
N ASN A 380 -88.56 68.59 29.25
CA ASN A 380 -89.68 68.39 30.18
C ASN A 380 -89.69 69.40 31.33
N ALA A 381 -88.53 69.79 31.86
CA ALA A 381 -88.45 70.86 32.86
C ALA A 381 -88.90 72.21 32.29
N LYS A 382 -88.48 72.55 31.06
CA LYS A 382 -88.99 73.73 30.34
C LYS A 382 -90.50 73.66 30.11
N LEU A 383 -91.03 72.50 29.75
CA LEU A 383 -92.47 72.30 29.49
C LEU A 383 -93.29 72.39 30.77
N LYS A 384 -92.78 71.86 31.88
CA LYS A 384 -93.38 71.98 33.21
C LYS A 384 -93.42 73.44 33.67
N TYR A 385 -92.35 74.19 33.45
CA TYR A 385 -92.28 75.63 33.71
C TYR A 385 -93.33 76.42 32.90
N VAL A 386 -93.49 76.13 31.60
CA VAL A 386 -94.53 76.75 30.76
C VAL A 386 -95.96 76.42 31.24
N LEU A 387 -96.17 75.23 31.81
CA LEU A 387 -97.48 74.81 32.34
C LEU A 387 -97.78 75.36 33.74
N GLU A 388 -96.76 75.66 34.55
CA GLU A 388 -96.90 76.15 35.93
C GLU A 388 -96.95 77.69 36.04
N GLY A 389 -96.91 78.43 34.93
CA GLY A 389 -97.39 79.81 34.83
C GLY A 389 -96.80 80.81 35.85
N SER A 390 -95.47 80.93 35.91
CA SER A 390 -94.75 81.86 36.79
C SER A 390 -93.64 82.64 36.06
N ASN A 391 -93.37 83.87 36.52
CA ASN A 391 -92.62 84.94 35.84
C ASN A 391 -91.13 84.67 35.55
N GLU A 392 -90.60 85.36 34.53
CA GLU A 392 -89.27 85.20 33.89
C GLU A 392 -88.03 85.48 34.76
N ASP A 393 -88.18 85.95 36.00
CA ASP A 393 -87.05 86.42 36.84
C ASP A 393 -86.37 85.33 37.71
N GLU A 394 -86.80 84.06 37.64
CA GLU A 394 -86.19 82.90 38.34
C GLU A 394 -85.53 81.88 37.37
N MET A 395 -85.24 82.26 36.12
CA MET A 395 -84.75 81.34 35.08
C MET A 395 -83.30 80.88 35.28
N GLU A 396 -82.44 81.67 35.93
CA GLU A 396 -81.00 81.39 35.97
C GLU A 396 -80.57 80.42 37.09
N ASP A 397 -81.36 80.26 38.17
CA ASP A 397 -80.93 79.49 39.35
C ASP A 397 -81.49 78.05 39.42
N ALA A 398 -82.60 77.74 38.75
CA ALA A 398 -83.25 76.42 38.86
C ALA A 398 -82.51 75.25 38.20
N TRP A 399 -81.48 75.51 37.38
CA TRP A 399 -80.69 74.47 36.68
C TRP A 399 -79.37 74.13 37.37
N LEU A 400 -78.94 74.93 38.35
CA LEU A 400 -77.69 74.72 39.08
C LEU A 400 -77.89 73.88 40.34
N ASP A 401 -79.08 73.89 40.94
CA ASP A 401 -79.35 73.17 42.20
C ASP A 401 -79.44 71.63 42.07
N ASP A 402 -79.57 71.11 40.84
CA ASP A 402 -79.83 69.68 40.58
C ASP A 402 -78.67 68.94 39.89
N ILE A 403 -77.48 69.56 39.85
CA ILE A 403 -76.24 68.88 39.43
C ILE A 403 -75.60 68.28 40.68
N PRO A 404 -75.54 66.94 40.83
CA PRO A 404 -74.75 66.35 41.90
C PRO A 404 -73.29 66.80 41.75
N GLU A 405 -72.78 67.63 42.67
CA GLU A 405 -71.35 68.01 42.73
C GLU A 405 -70.42 66.79 42.90
N THR A 406 -70.97 65.62 43.17
CA THR A 406 -70.24 64.36 43.28
C THR A 406 -70.15 63.63 41.94
N THR A 407 -69.35 64.11 40.98
CA THR A 407 -68.77 63.22 39.94
C THR A 407 -67.55 63.78 39.19
N TYR A 408 -66.95 64.89 39.63
CA TYR A 408 -65.67 65.34 39.07
C TYR A 408 -64.43 64.79 39.80
N SER A 409 -64.61 64.01 40.88
CA SER A 409 -63.52 63.50 41.72
C SER A 409 -63.05 62.07 41.42
N GLU A 410 -63.55 61.39 40.38
CA GLU A 410 -63.11 60.01 40.01
C GLU A 410 -62.53 59.87 38.59
N LEU A 411 -62.25 60.98 37.90
CA LEU A 411 -61.37 60.92 36.73
C LEU A 411 -59.93 61.17 37.16
N SER A 412 -59.25 60.07 37.51
CA SER A 412 -57.81 60.04 37.64
C SER A 412 -57.16 60.72 36.43
N PRO A 413 -56.15 61.58 36.62
CA PRO A 413 -55.41 62.14 35.51
C PRO A 413 -54.76 60.98 34.74
N ILE A 414 -55.10 60.85 33.45
CA ILE A 414 -54.29 60.05 32.53
C ILE A 414 -52.94 60.74 32.51
N SER A 415 -51.97 60.16 33.20
CA SER A 415 -50.59 60.60 33.18
C SER A 415 -50.11 60.58 31.74
N SER A 416 -49.79 61.76 31.23
CA SER A 416 -48.82 61.94 30.17
C SER A 416 -47.47 61.42 30.65
N SER A 417 -47.07 60.24 30.17
CA SER A 417 -45.65 59.93 30.00
C SER A 417 -45.39 59.84 28.51
N GLY A 418 -45.11 61.00 27.92
CA GLY A 418 -44.25 61.07 26.75
C GLY A 418 -42.86 60.56 27.14
N GLY A 419 -42.23 59.90 26.19
CA GLY A 419 -40.89 59.35 26.29
C GLY A 419 -40.46 58.90 24.90
N ASP A 420 -40.53 59.84 23.95
CA ASP A 420 -39.62 59.84 22.81
C ASP A 420 -38.30 60.39 23.37
N ASP A 421 -37.31 59.53 23.57
CA ASP A 421 -35.91 59.92 23.58
C ASP A 421 -35.24 59.23 22.39
N GLU A 422 -35.24 59.93 21.24
CA GLU A 422 -34.13 59.81 20.31
C GLU A 422 -32.96 60.61 20.90
N ASP A 423 -31.96 59.92 21.43
CA ASP A 423 -30.63 60.49 21.61
C ASP A 423 -29.62 59.74 20.74
N ILE A 424 -29.25 60.41 19.64
CA ILE A 424 -28.12 60.09 18.79
C ILE A 424 -26.87 60.66 19.46
N VAL A 425 -25.98 59.83 20.05
CA VAL A 425 -24.55 60.16 20.16
C VAL A 425 -23.64 58.90 20.14
N ARG A 426 -22.84 58.84 19.08
CA ARG A 426 -21.46 58.29 18.90
C ARG A 426 -21.13 56.81 19.10
N MET A 427 -20.53 56.30 18.02
CA MET A 427 -19.45 55.32 17.96
C MET A 427 -18.43 55.42 19.11
N THR A 428 -18.12 54.28 19.72
CA THR A 428 -16.74 53.85 20.00
C THR A 428 -16.63 52.32 19.96
N TYR A 429 -15.62 51.86 19.23
CA TYR A 429 -15.06 50.51 19.21
C TYR A 429 -14.89 49.89 20.60
N VAL A 430 -15.21 48.60 20.76
CA VAL A 430 -14.42 47.63 21.54
C VAL A 430 -14.54 46.24 20.90
N ASP A 431 -13.39 45.63 20.64
CA ASP A 431 -13.16 44.28 20.10
C ASP A 431 -13.51 43.13 21.07
N GLY A 432 -14.06 42.04 20.52
CA GLY A 432 -13.81 40.62 20.87
C GLY A 432 -14.19 40.04 22.26
N PRO A 433 -14.17 38.70 22.47
CA PRO A 433 -13.75 37.64 21.56
C PRO A 433 -14.80 36.54 21.25
N GLN A 434 -14.56 35.85 20.14
CA GLN A 434 -15.11 34.55 19.78
C GLN A 434 -14.58 33.43 20.71
N TYR A 435 -15.39 32.41 20.99
CA TYR A 435 -15.10 30.96 21.19
C TYR A 435 -16.36 30.35 21.83
N GLY A 436 -16.90 29.17 21.50
CA GLY A 436 -16.52 28.12 20.58
C GLY A 436 -17.67 27.10 20.51
N ARG A 437 -17.61 26.25 19.46
CA ARG A 437 -18.47 25.09 19.25
C ARG A 437 -18.44 24.14 20.45
N ALA A 438 -19.60 23.64 20.85
CA ALA A 438 -19.72 22.35 21.53
C ALA A 438 -20.44 21.37 20.59
N SER A 439 -19.68 20.41 20.08
CA SER A 439 -20.18 19.14 19.55
C SER A 439 -20.51 18.21 20.71
N ALA A 440 -21.62 17.48 20.59
CA ALA A 440 -21.78 16.14 21.14
C ALA A 440 -22.21 15.23 19.98
#